data_AF-A0A434RQV8-F1
#
_entry.id   AF-A0A434RQV8-F1
#
_cell.length_a   1.000
_cell.length_b   1.000
_cell.length_c   1.000
_cell.angle_alpha   90.00
_cell.angle_beta   90.00
_cell.angle_gamma   90.00
#
_symmetry.space_group_name_H-M   'P 1'
#
loop_
_entity.id
_entity.type
_entity.pdbx_description
1 polymer ?
#
loop_
_entity_poly.entity_id
_entity_poly.type
_entity_poly.pdbx_seq_one_letter_code
_entity_poly.pdbx_strand_id
1 'polypeptide(L)'
;FVSIIPVLGLGAAIGFLSSIMGVGGGFIMVPALIYLLKVPTNVVIGTSLFQIIFTSAYTTLVHATTNQTVDVILAFLLMAGGVAGAQYGAKAGQRLRGEQLRALLALLVLAVAIRLAIDLFVTPPNRYSLAGLT
;
A
#
# COMPACT_ATOMS: atom_id res chain seq x y z
N PHE A 1 13.91 4.14 -23.18
CA PHE A 1 14.45 3.13 -22.25
C PHE A 1 14.68 3.79 -20.90
N VAL A 2 13.96 3.37 -19.86
CA VAL A 2 14.20 3.86 -18.49
C VAL A 2 15.43 3.13 -17.94
N SER A 3 16.38 3.87 -17.36
CA SER A 3 17.58 3.27 -16.75
C SER A 3 17.20 2.40 -15.56
N ILE A 4 17.83 1.23 -15.41
CA ILE A 4 17.48 0.25 -14.37
C ILE A 4 17.88 0.73 -12.96
N ILE A 5 18.91 1.59 -12.88
CA ILE A 5 19.48 2.11 -11.63
C ILE A 5 18.44 2.88 -10.79
N PRO A 6 17.71 3.88 -11.33
CA PRO A 6 16.68 4.59 -10.56
C PRO A 6 15.50 3.69 -10.18
N VAL A 7 15.12 2.72 -11.03
CA VAL A 7 14.03 1.77 -10.72
C VAL A 7 14.39 0.95 -9.49
N LEU A 8 15.63 0.45 -9.43
CA LEU A 8 16.09 -0.44 -8.37
C LEU A 8 16.24 0.30 -7.04
N GLY A 9 16.78 1.52 -7.05
CA GLY A 9 16.88 2.37 -5.86
C GLY A 9 15.51 2.77 -5.31
N LEU A 10 14.58 3.15 -6.19
CA LEU A 10 13.22 3.50 -5.82
C LEU A 10 12.46 2.29 -5.25
N GLY A 11 12.59 1.12 -5.91
CA GLY A 11 12.01 -0.14 -5.44
C GLY A 11 12.50 -0.54 -4.05
N ALA A 12 13.80 -0.44 -3.80
CA ALA A 12 14.39 -0.75 -2.50
C ALA A 12 13.91 0.20 -1.39
N ALA A 13 13.90 1.51 -1.66
CA ALA A 13 13.44 2.51 -0.70
C ALA A 13 11.95 2.32 -0.35
N ILE A 14 11.11 2.12 -1.37
CA ILE A 14 9.67 1.90 -1.18
C ILE A 14 9.41 0.58 -0.47
N GLY A 15 10.14 -0.49 -0.82
CA GLY A 15 10.04 -1.79 -0.13
C GLY A 15 10.39 -1.70 1.35
N PHE A 16 11.44 -0.97 1.69
CA PHE A 16 11.84 -0.73 3.08
C PHE A 16 10.77 0.05 3.85
N LEU A 17 10.32 1.20 3.33
CA LEU A 17 9.26 2.01 3.93
C LEU A 17 7.95 1.22 4.09
N SER A 18 7.60 0.45 3.05
CA SER A 18 6.41 -0.39 3.06
C SER A 18 6.48 -1.51 4.09
N SER A 19 7.68 -2.05 4.35
CA SER A 19 7.86 -3.11 5.35
C SER A 19 7.60 -2.58 6.76
N ILE A 20 8.06 -1.37 7.05
CA ILE A 20 7.81 -0.69 8.33
C ILE A 20 6.33 -0.36 8.50
N MET A 21 5.66 0.13 7.44
CA MET A 21 4.24 0.50 7.52
C MET A 21 3.28 -0.70 7.43
N GLY A 22 3.72 -1.85 6.91
CA GLY A 22 2.88 -3.03 6.74
C GLY A 22 1.81 -2.95 5.65
N VAL A 23 1.81 -1.89 4.82
CA VAL A 23 0.72 -1.60 3.84
C VAL A 23 1.00 -2.14 2.42
N GLY A 24 2.11 -2.84 2.19
CA GLY A 24 2.44 -3.43 0.88
C GLY A 24 2.85 -2.44 -0.22
N GLY A 25 2.97 -1.13 0.07
CA GLY A 25 3.81 -0.18 -0.70
C GLY A 25 3.25 0.32 -2.02
N GLY A 26 2.13 -0.25 -2.48
CA GLY A 26 1.49 0.10 -3.75
C GLY A 26 1.10 1.57 -3.87
N PHE A 27 0.67 2.20 -2.77
CA PHE A 27 0.25 3.60 -2.76
C PHE A 27 1.39 4.59 -3.03
N ILE A 28 2.65 4.22 -2.76
CA ILE A 28 3.84 5.02 -3.08
C ILE A 28 4.38 4.63 -4.46
N MET A 29 4.40 3.33 -4.76
CA MET A 29 4.95 2.80 -6.01
C MET A 29 4.21 3.31 -7.24
N VAL A 30 2.87 3.29 -7.23
CA VAL A 30 2.05 3.68 -8.37
C VAL A 30 2.30 5.14 -8.79
N PRO A 31 2.18 6.16 -7.91
CA PRO A 31 2.49 7.53 -8.28
C PRO A 31 3.96 7.72 -8.65
N ALA A 32 4.91 7.06 -7.98
CA ALA A 32 6.31 7.21 -8.30
C ALA A 32 6.66 6.68 -9.69
N LEU A 33 6.09 5.55 -10.13
CA LEU A 33 6.26 5.04 -11.49
C LEU A 33 5.61 5.93 -12.55
N ILE A 34 4.45 6.53 -12.26
CA ILE A 34 3.74 7.42 -13.19
C ILE A 34 4.44 8.77 -13.33
N TYR A 35 4.80 9.42 -12.21
CA TYR A 35 5.34 10.78 -12.25
C TYR A 35 6.85 10.82 -12.49
N LEU A 36 7.59 9.89 -11.88
CA LEU A 36 9.06 9.90 -11.93
C LEU A 36 9.59 9.20 -13.19
N LEU A 37 8.99 8.05 -13.55
CA LEU A 37 9.42 7.24 -14.69
C LEU A 37 8.54 7.44 -15.95
N LYS A 38 7.45 8.21 -15.86
CA LYS A 38 6.52 8.52 -16.97
C LYS A 38 6.02 7.28 -17.71
N VAL A 39 5.84 6.17 -16.98
CA VAL A 39 5.33 4.91 -17.53
C VAL A 39 3.81 5.03 -17.72
N PRO A 40 3.23 4.52 -18.82
CA PRO A 40 1.79 4.52 -19.03
C PRO A 40 1.07 3.80 -17.89
N THR A 41 -0.02 4.39 -17.41
CA THR A 41 -0.79 3.94 -16.23
C THR A 41 -1.17 2.46 -16.29
N ASN A 42 -1.52 1.96 -17.48
CA ASN A 42 -1.97 0.58 -17.69
C ASN A 42 -0.86 -0.44 -17.36
N VAL A 43 0.39 -0.11 -17.64
CA VAL A 43 1.54 -0.99 -17.37
C VAL A 43 1.91 -0.93 -15.88
N VAL A 44 1.83 0.26 -15.27
CA VAL A 44 2.14 0.48 -13.85
C VAL A 44 1.24 -0.32 -12.92
N ILE A 45 -0.05 -0.45 -13.25
CA ILE A 45 -1.00 -1.21 -12.43
C ILE A 45 -0.58 -2.68 -12.37
N GLY A 46 -0.23 -3.28 -13.52
CA GLY A 46 0.20 -4.68 -13.57
C GLY A 46 1.53 -4.93 -12.85
N THR A 47 2.53 -4.08 -13.07
CA THR A 47 3.86 -4.25 -12.46
C THR A 47 3.84 -4.04 -10.95
N SER A 48 3.09 -3.06 -10.46
CA SER A 48 2.94 -2.82 -9.03
C SER A 48 2.18 -3.95 -8.34
N LEU A 49 1.09 -4.48 -8.92
CA LEU A 49 0.38 -5.63 -8.34
C LEU A 49 1.27 -6.86 -8.19
N PHE A 50 2.07 -7.17 -9.21
CA PHE A 50 3.01 -8.28 -9.15
C PHE A 50 4.01 -8.10 -8.00
N GLN A 51 4.59 -6.91 -7.88
CA GLN A 51 5.53 -6.59 -6.80
C GLN A 51 4.88 -6.62 -5.40
N ILE A 52 3.65 -6.11 -5.27
CA ILE A 52 2.90 -6.06 -4.00
C ILE A 52 2.68 -7.47 -3.46
N ILE A 53 2.46 -8.48 -4.32
CA ILE A 53 2.30 -9.88 -3.89
C ILE A 53 3.54 -10.35 -3.11
N PHE A 54 4.74 -10.18 -3.66
CA PHE A 54 5.98 -10.60 -2.99
C PHE A 54 6.26 -9.78 -1.73
N THR A 55 6.06 -8.46 -1.82
CA THR A 55 6.34 -7.56 -0.69
C THR A 55 5.39 -7.85 0.47
N SER A 56 4.10 -8.04 0.19
CA SER A 56 3.08 -8.33 1.21
C SER A 56 3.20 -9.73 1.81
N ALA A 57 3.61 -10.72 1.00
CA ALA A 57 3.90 -12.05 1.50
C ALA A 57 5.08 -12.03 2.48
N TYR A 58 6.17 -11.32 2.12
CA TYR A 58 7.32 -11.15 3.00
C TYR A 58 6.96 -10.41 4.30
N THR A 59 6.24 -9.28 4.22
CA THR A 59 5.84 -8.53 5.43
C THR A 59 4.91 -9.35 6.32
N THR A 60 3.98 -10.11 5.74
CA THR A 60 3.09 -11.00 6.49
C THR A 60 3.87 -12.08 7.21
N LEU A 61 4.85 -12.73 6.54
CA LEU A 61 5.70 -13.74 7.17
C LEU A 61 6.48 -13.17 8.34
N VAL A 62 7.12 -12.02 8.17
CA VAL A 62 7.90 -11.36 9.23
C VAL A 62 7.01 -10.97 10.41
N HIS A 63 5.81 -10.43 10.16
CA HIS A 63 4.89 -10.06 11.23
C HIS A 63 4.30 -11.27 11.95
N ALA A 64 4.00 -12.35 11.22
CA ALA A 64 3.51 -13.60 11.79
C ALA A 64 4.55 -14.26 12.70
N THR A 65 5.82 -14.27 12.31
CA THR A 65 6.89 -14.91 13.09
C THR A 65 7.37 -14.04 14.25
N THR A 66 7.45 -12.71 14.07
CA THR A 66 8.05 -11.81 15.07
C THR A 66 7.05 -11.39 16.15
N ASN A 67 5.82 -11.06 15.77
CA ASN A 67 4.84 -10.47 16.70
C ASN A 67 3.77 -11.45 17.19
N GLN A 68 3.62 -12.63 16.56
CA GLN A 68 2.58 -13.64 16.84
C GLN A 68 1.14 -13.09 16.98
N THR A 69 0.86 -11.87 16.53
CA THR A 69 -0.42 -11.15 16.65
C THR A 69 -1.34 -11.33 15.44
N VAL A 70 -1.09 -12.34 14.61
CA VAL A 70 -1.91 -12.59 13.42
C VAL A 70 -3.17 -13.35 13.83
N ASP A 71 -4.25 -12.60 14.00
CA ASP A 71 -5.58 -13.17 14.09
C ASP A 71 -6.00 -13.70 12.71
N VAL A 72 -5.95 -15.02 12.57
CA VAL A 72 -6.29 -15.74 11.33
C VAL A 72 -7.74 -15.51 10.93
N ILE A 73 -8.65 -15.33 11.89
CA ILE A 73 -10.08 -15.09 11.62
C ILE A 73 -10.25 -13.70 11.02
N LEU A 74 -9.66 -12.67 11.65
CA LEU A 74 -9.70 -11.30 11.14
C LEU A 74 -9.03 -11.20 9.76
N ALA A 75 -7.88 -11.85 9.59
CA ALA A 75 -7.18 -11.89 8.31
C ALA A 75 -8.04 -12.52 7.20
N PHE A 76 -8.75 -13.60 7.49
CA PHE A 76 -9.64 -14.25 6.53
C PHE A 76 -10.84 -13.38 6.18
N LEU A 77 -11.45 -12.70 7.16
CA LEU A 77 -12.56 -11.77 6.94
C LEU A 77 -12.16 -10.58 6.07
N LEU A 78 -10.99 -9.99 6.35
CA LEU A 78 -10.39 -8.91 5.56
C LEU A 78 -10.04 -9.39 4.15
N MET A 79 -9.52 -10.61 4.00
CA MET A 79 -9.20 -11.19 2.70
C MET A 79 -10.47 -11.37 1.86
N ALA A 80 -11.53 -11.96 2.43
CA ALA A 80 -12.78 -12.18 1.71
C ALA A 80 -13.44 -10.86 1.27
N GLY A 81 -13.55 -9.89 2.18
CA GLY A 81 -14.09 -8.56 1.87
C GLY A 81 -13.21 -7.79 0.87
N GLY A 82 -11.89 -7.86 1.04
CA GLY A 82 -10.92 -7.21 0.18
C GLY A 82 -10.92 -7.77 -1.24
N VAL A 83 -10.98 -9.10 -1.40
CA VAL A 83 -11.07 -9.75 -2.71
C VAL A 83 -12.38 -9.38 -3.41
N ALA A 84 -13.52 -9.47 -2.72
CA ALA A 84 -14.81 -9.08 -3.30
C ALA A 84 -14.82 -7.61 -3.74
N GLY A 85 -14.32 -6.71 -2.87
CA GLY A 85 -14.21 -5.28 -3.15
C GLY A 85 -13.25 -4.97 -4.30
N ALA A 86 -12.08 -5.61 -4.35
CA ALA A 86 -11.08 -5.41 -5.40
C ALA A 86 -11.60 -5.88 -6.78
N GLN A 87 -12.31 -6.99 -6.84
CA GLN A 87 -12.91 -7.49 -8.09
C GLN A 87 -13.97 -6.52 -8.62
N TYR A 88 -14.85 -6.02 -7.75
CA TYR A 88 -15.84 -5.02 -8.12
C TYR A 88 -15.18 -3.69 -8.55
N GLY A 89 -14.19 -3.23 -7.76
CA GLY A 89 -13.41 -2.03 -8.03
C GLY A 89 -12.65 -2.10 -9.35
N ALA A 90 -12.05 -3.25 -9.68
CA ALA A 90 -11.36 -3.46 -10.95
C ALA A 90 -12.34 -3.40 -12.13
N LYS A 91 -13.50 -4.03 -12.01
CA LYS A 91 -14.55 -4.02 -13.05
C LYS A 91 -15.13 -2.62 -13.27
N ALA A 92 -15.32 -1.85 -12.20
CA ALA A 92 -15.70 -0.44 -12.28
C ALA A 92 -14.57 0.42 -12.86
N GLY A 93 -13.32 0.15 -12.46
CA GLY A 93 -12.09 0.79 -12.93
C GLY A 93 -11.87 0.70 -14.43
N GLN A 94 -12.17 -0.46 -15.04
CA GLN A 94 -12.06 -0.68 -16.48
C GLN A 94 -13.01 0.19 -17.33
N ARG A 95 -14.08 0.73 -16.73
CA ARG A 95 -15.02 1.63 -17.42
C ARG A 95 -14.57 3.09 -17.43
N LEU A 96 -13.55 3.43 -16.64
CA LEU A 96 -13.04 4.79 -16.49
C LEU A 96 -11.92 5.07 -17.49
N ARG A 97 -11.83 6.32 -17.97
CA ARG A 97 -10.70 6.76 -18.79
C ARG A 97 -9.44 6.80 -17.91
N GLY A 98 -8.26 6.54 -18.49
CA GLY A 98 -6.98 6.53 -17.75
C GLY A 98 -6.68 7.82 -17.00
N GLU A 99 -7.21 8.96 -17.48
CA GLU A 99 -7.14 10.27 -16.83
C GLU A 99 -8.02 10.34 -15.57
N GLN A 100 -9.25 9.82 -15.63
CA GLN A 100 -10.16 9.73 -14.49
C GLN A 100 -9.61 8.77 -13.42
N LEU A 101 -9.04 7.65 -13.85
CA LEU A 101 -8.39 6.69 -12.95
C LEU A 101 -7.21 7.33 -12.21
N ARG A 102 -6.40 8.12 -12.92
CA ARG A 102 -5.30 8.88 -12.32
C ARG A 102 -5.81 9.93 -11.34
N ALA A 103 -6.88 10.66 -11.68
CA ALA A 103 -7.48 11.65 -10.80
C ALA A 103 -8.06 11.02 -9.51
N LEU A 104 -8.74 9.88 -9.63
CA LEU A 104 -9.24 9.12 -8.47
C LEU A 104 -8.11 8.63 -7.58
N LEU A 105 -7.03 8.10 -8.17
CA LEU A 105 -5.85 7.68 -7.42
C LEU A 105 -5.20 8.87 -6.69
N ALA A 106 -5.06 10.02 -7.36
CA ALA A 106 -4.51 11.23 -6.75
C ALA A 106 -5.37 11.72 -5.57
N LEU A 107 -6.71 11.72 -5.73
CA LEU A 107 -7.63 12.12 -4.67
C LEU A 107 -7.58 11.16 -3.47
N LEU A 108 -7.49 9.85 -3.72
CA LEU A 108 -7.33 8.85 -2.66
C LEU A 108 -6.02 9.07 -1.88
N VAL A 109 -4.90 9.23 -2.58
CA VAL A 109 -3.60 9.47 -1.95
C VAL A 109 -3.61 10.78 -1.14
N LEU A 110 -4.22 11.84 -1.68
CA LEU A 110 -4.36 13.11 -0.98
C LEU A 110 -5.21 12.97 0.30
N ALA A 111 -6.32 12.24 0.24
CA ALA A 111 -7.16 11.96 1.40
C ALA A 111 -6.39 11.18 2.49
N VAL A 112 -5.61 10.18 2.10
CA VAL A 112 -4.75 9.43 3.04
C VAL A 112 -3.68 10.34 3.66
N ALA A 113 -3.03 11.19 2.86
CA ALA A 113 -2.04 12.14 3.36
C ALA A 113 -2.64 13.12 4.37
N ILE A 114 -3.84 13.64 4.10
CA ILE A 114 -4.58 14.51 5.03
C ILE A 114 -4.93 13.76 6.30
N ARG A 115 -5.45 12.52 6.21
CA ARG A 115 -5.77 11.70 7.37
C ARG A 115 -4.53 11.49 8.26
N LEU A 116 -3.39 11.12 7.66
CA LEU A 116 -2.15 10.94 8.40
C LEU A 116 -1.64 12.25 9.03
N ALA A 117 -1.79 13.38 8.34
CA ALA A 117 -1.46 14.68 8.90
C ALA A 117 -2.35 15.00 10.11
N ILE A 118 -3.66 14.74 10.02
CA ILE A 118 -4.58 14.93 11.14
C ILE A 118 -4.22 13.99 12.29
N ASP A 119 -3.98 12.70 12.03
CA ASP A 119 -3.58 11.73 13.05
C ASP A 119 -2.24 12.12 13.74
N LEU A 120 -1.40 12.92 13.06
CA LEU A 120 -0.17 13.47 13.64
C LEU A 120 -0.42 14.68 14.56
N PHE A 121 -1.41 15.51 14.26
CA PHE A 121 -1.77 16.68 15.07
C PHE A 121 -2.81 16.38 16.17
N VAL A 122 -3.63 15.35 15.99
CA VAL A 122 -4.63 14.89 16.95
C VAL A 122 -3.99 13.92 17.93
N THR A 123 -4.01 14.27 19.21
CA THR A 123 -3.38 13.50 20.28
C THR A 123 -3.95 12.08 20.35
N PRO A 124 -3.12 11.03 20.45
CA PRO A 124 -3.59 9.65 20.51
C PRO A 124 -4.50 9.45 21.74
N PRO A 125 -5.71 8.88 21.58
CA PRO A 125 -6.66 8.70 22.68
C PRO A 125 -6.31 7.60 23.69
N ASN A 126 -5.23 6.82 23.51
CA ASN A 126 -4.85 5.74 24.44
C ASN A 126 -3.44 5.90 25.02
N ARG A 127 -3.39 6.15 26.34
CA ARG A 127 -2.19 6.18 27.19
C ARG A 127 -1.88 4.83 27.86
N TYR A 128 -1.85 3.73 27.12
CA TYR A 128 -1.59 2.40 27.70
C TYR A 128 -0.35 1.74 27.09
N SER A 129 0.82 2.28 27.42
CA SER A 129 2.11 1.57 27.24
C SER A 129 2.92 1.58 28.55
N LEU A 130 2.23 1.40 29.69
CA LEU A 130 2.86 1.17 30.99
C LEU A 130 2.13 0.03 31.72
N ALA A 131 2.06 -1.16 31.12
CA ALA A 131 1.68 -2.38 31.84
C ALA A 131 2.52 -3.54 31.30
N GLY A 132 3.56 -3.90 32.04
CA GLY A 132 4.48 -4.99 31.70
C GLY A 132 5.88 -4.91 32.33
N LEU A 133 6.13 -4.00 33.28
CA LEU A 133 7.32 -3.97 34.14
C LEU A 133 6.88 -4.12 35.60
N THR A 134 6.31 -5.28 35.93
CA THR A 134 6.27 -5.88 37.27
C THR A 134 6.18 -7.38 37.11
#